data_AF-A0A2E8VK55-F1
#
_entry.id   AF-A0A2E8VK55-F1
#
_cell.length_a   1.000
_cell.length_b   1.000
_cell.length_c   1.000
_cell.angle_alpha   90.00
_cell.angle_beta   90.00
_cell.angle_gamma   90.00
#
_symmetry.space_group_name_H-M   'P 1'
#
loop_
_entity.id
_entity.type
_entity.pdbx_description
1 polymer ?
#
loop_
_entity_poly.entity_id
_entity_poly.type
_entity_poly.pdbx_seq_one_letter_code
_entity_poly.pdbx_strand_id
1 'polypeptide(L)'
;MGRSERPHPVDWRCPGGEPGRERTLSKWFVSLRGRAIAIAAMGVSLAGVILTPAVTVSIDLVGWRETWRLLALLTVVLIGPAAFLMRSSPERHGLHPDGAREVATDSAIQADYERSMTRGEALRTPTFYWLVTAFGLFVITIQVMLLQTIPMLTDAGYARTTAAAMIAVTSVPALLSKPVWGWLIDELKPAPLASLSSALTALSLFIIVWGTGAHHLPGLYAGFFLLGIG
;
A
#
# COMPACT_ATOMS: atom_id res chain seq x y z
N MET A 1 -28.89 48.27 -20.99
CA MET A 1 -29.27 47.94 -19.59
C MET A 1 -28.85 46.51 -19.31
N GLY A 2 -27.60 46.32 -18.85
CA GLY A 2 -27.07 45.03 -18.45
C GLY A 2 -27.40 44.75 -16.99
N ARG A 3 -28.02 43.61 -16.71
CA ARG A 3 -28.20 43.11 -15.34
C ARG A 3 -27.03 42.19 -15.01
N SER A 4 -26.26 42.61 -14.01
CA SER A 4 -25.22 41.84 -13.34
C SER A 4 -25.86 40.73 -12.49
N GLU A 5 -25.73 39.49 -12.91
CA GLU A 5 -26.00 38.33 -12.05
C GLU A 5 -24.77 38.07 -11.18
N ARG A 6 -24.92 38.22 -9.86
CA ARG A 6 -23.89 37.83 -8.89
C ARG A 6 -23.98 36.30 -8.69
N PRO A 7 -22.87 35.56 -8.65
CA PRO A 7 -22.92 34.15 -8.29
C PRO A 7 -23.16 33.98 -6.78
N HIS A 8 -24.12 33.13 -6.44
CA HIS A 8 -24.43 32.70 -5.08
C HIS A 8 -23.26 31.93 -4.44
N PRO A 9 -23.01 32.06 -3.13
CA PRO A 9 -22.03 31.24 -2.43
C PRO A 9 -22.53 29.80 -2.33
N VAL A 10 -21.73 28.85 -2.83
CA VAL A 10 -22.00 27.42 -2.81
C VAL A 10 -21.79 26.89 -1.38
N ASP A 11 -22.86 26.35 -0.79
CA ASP A 11 -22.85 25.67 0.52
C ASP A 11 -22.30 24.25 0.37
N TRP A 12 -21.18 23.95 1.02
CA TRP A 12 -20.40 22.71 0.87
C TRP A 12 -20.92 21.52 1.70
N ARG A 13 -22.14 21.58 2.21
CA ARG A 13 -22.70 20.50 3.03
C ARG A 13 -23.38 19.45 2.14
N CYS A 14 -22.66 18.37 1.83
CA CYS A 14 -23.31 17.14 1.38
C CYS A 14 -24.23 16.61 2.50
N PRO A 15 -25.55 16.46 2.27
CA PRO A 15 -26.42 15.78 3.22
C PRO A 15 -26.23 14.26 3.08
N GLY A 16 -25.81 13.60 4.16
CA GLY A 16 -26.10 12.18 4.38
C GLY A 16 -25.12 11.14 3.84
N GLY A 17 -23.80 11.34 3.94
CA GLY A 17 -22.84 10.26 3.73
C GLY A 17 -21.83 10.21 4.86
N GLU A 18 -21.88 9.17 5.69
CA GLU A 18 -20.85 8.93 6.70
C GLU A 18 -19.46 8.96 6.05
N PRO A 19 -18.51 9.75 6.58
CA PRO A 19 -17.18 9.81 6.00
C PRO A 19 -16.47 8.48 6.28
N GLY A 20 -16.39 7.64 5.24
CA GLY A 20 -15.47 6.52 5.18
C GLY A 20 -14.07 7.00 5.59
N ARG A 21 -13.54 6.39 6.65
CA ARG A 21 -12.30 6.75 7.36
C ARG A 21 -11.04 6.77 6.47
N GLU A 22 -11.17 6.25 5.25
CA GLU A 22 -10.12 6.12 4.23
C GLU A 22 -9.62 7.46 3.67
N ARG A 23 -10.36 8.57 3.83
CA ARG A 23 -9.97 9.88 3.27
C ARG A 23 -9.23 10.80 4.24
N THR A 24 -8.72 10.27 5.35
CA THR A 24 -8.04 11.10 6.35
C THR A 24 -6.63 11.47 5.89
N LEU A 25 -5.89 10.54 5.29
CA LEU A 25 -4.50 10.79 4.85
C LEU A 25 -4.40 11.81 3.72
N SER A 26 -5.32 11.77 2.76
CA SER A 26 -5.36 12.71 1.63
C SER A 26 -5.60 14.17 2.04
N LYS A 27 -6.20 14.38 3.21
CA LYS A 27 -6.43 15.70 3.82
C LYS A 27 -5.26 16.19 4.68
N TRP A 28 -4.51 15.28 5.32
CA TRP A 28 -3.42 15.62 6.24
C TRP A 28 -2.08 15.91 5.54
N PHE A 29 -1.84 15.28 4.39
CA PHE A 29 -0.58 15.35 3.67
C PHE A 29 -0.86 15.78 2.23
N VAL A 30 -0.31 16.93 1.82
CA VAL A 30 -0.39 17.41 0.43
C VAL A 30 0.96 17.27 -0.25
N SER A 31 2.06 17.64 0.42
CA SER A 31 3.39 17.63 -0.19
C SER A 31 4.20 16.34 0.08
N LEU A 32 3.81 15.52 1.05
CA LEU A 32 4.52 14.29 1.47
C LEU A 32 3.63 13.04 1.39
N ARG A 33 2.70 13.03 0.43
CA ARG A 33 1.70 11.96 0.26
C ARG A 33 2.35 10.59 0.05
N GLY A 34 3.39 10.49 -0.78
CA GLY A 34 4.10 9.25 -1.05
C GLY A 34 4.79 8.70 0.20
N ARG A 35 5.49 9.55 0.96
CA ARG A 35 6.09 9.17 2.25
C ARG A 35 5.08 8.74 3.31
N ALA A 36 3.97 9.45 3.48
CA ALA A 36 2.95 9.07 4.46
C ALA A 36 2.32 7.71 4.15
N ILE A 37 2.00 7.46 2.88
CA ILE A 37 1.48 6.17 2.41
C ILE A 37 2.53 5.07 2.57
N ALA A 38 3.80 5.34 2.24
CA ALA A 38 4.88 4.37 2.40
C ALA A 38 5.08 3.96 3.87
N ILE A 39 5.05 4.91 4.81
CA ILE A 39 5.16 4.62 6.26
C ILE A 39 3.96 3.80 6.73
N ALA A 40 2.73 4.14 6.32
CA ALA A 40 1.56 3.33 6.63
C ALA A 40 1.69 1.90 6.05
N ALA A 41 2.20 1.78 4.82
CA ALA A 41 2.42 0.49 4.17
C ALA A 41 3.56 -0.32 4.83
N MET A 42 4.55 0.31 5.47
CA MET A 42 5.59 -0.41 6.22
C MET A 42 5.01 -1.24 7.36
N GLY A 43 3.94 -0.78 8.01
CA GLY A 43 3.25 -1.53 9.06
C GLY A 43 2.74 -2.89 8.55
N VAL A 44 2.22 -2.94 7.33
CA VAL A 44 1.78 -4.18 6.69
C VAL A 44 2.96 -5.12 6.40
N SER A 45 4.09 -4.58 5.94
CA SER A 45 5.31 -5.41 5.73
C SER A 45 5.86 -5.94 7.04
N LEU A 46 5.93 -5.11 8.08
CA LEU A 46 6.41 -5.51 9.39
C LEU A 46 5.54 -6.62 9.99
N ALA A 47 4.22 -6.51 9.82
CA ALA A 47 3.30 -7.57 10.16
C ALA A 47 3.61 -8.86 9.37
N GLY A 48 3.83 -8.76 8.05
CA GLY A 48 4.24 -9.92 7.23
C GLY A 48 5.53 -10.59 7.70
N VAL A 49 6.57 -9.83 8.04
CA VAL A 49 7.86 -10.36 8.51
C VAL A 49 7.73 -11.06 9.87
N ILE A 50 7.00 -10.46 10.80
CA ILE A 50 7.00 -10.89 12.22
C ILE A 50 5.85 -11.87 12.49
N LEU A 51 4.61 -11.52 12.10
CA LEU A 51 3.42 -12.32 12.41
C LEU A 51 3.39 -13.62 11.63
N THR A 52 3.79 -13.65 10.35
CA THR A 52 3.69 -14.87 9.52
C THR A 52 4.49 -16.06 10.08
N PRO A 53 5.80 -15.95 10.35
CA PRO A 53 6.55 -17.05 10.97
C PRO A 53 6.10 -17.32 12.42
N ALA A 54 5.76 -16.29 13.19
CA ALA A 54 5.28 -16.46 14.57
C ALA A 54 3.97 -17.27 14.63
N VAL A 55 3.04 -17.00 13.71
CA VAL A 55 1.78 -17.76 13.57
C VAL A 55 2.06 -19.19 13.13
N THR A 56 2.97 -19.39 12.19
CA THR A 56 3.34 -20.74 11.72
C THR A 56 3.86 -21.60 12.87
N VAL A 57 4.82 -21.08 13.65
CA VAL A 57 5.37 -21.78 14.82
C VAL A 57 4.30 -21.98 15.90
N SER A 58 3.43 -20.99 16.11
CA SER A 58 2.34 -21.11 17.09
C SER A 58 1.33 -22.20 16.71
N ILE A 59 1.00 -22.33 15.42
CA ILE A 59 0.12 -23.40 14.94
C ILE A 59 0.74 -24.77 15.20
N ASP A 60 2.05 -24.91 14.99
CA ASP A 60 2.76 -26.18 15.21
C ASP A 60 2.86 -26.56 16.69
N LEU A 61 2.97 -25.57 17.60
CA LEU A 61 3.17 -25.82 19.04
C LEU A 61 1.86 -25.97 19.82
N VAL A 62 0.90 -25.07 19.61
CA VAL A 62 -0.34 -24.97 20.43
C VAL A 62 -1.62 -25.18 19.60
N GLY A 63 -1.48 -25.46 18.30
CA GLY A 63 -2.59 -25.70 17.40
C GLY A 63 -3.23 -24.41 16.87
N TRP A 64 -4.00 -24.58 15.79
CA TRP A 64 -4.60 -23.45 15.08
C TRP A 64 -5.62 -22.67 15.93
N ARG A 65 -6.46 -23.36 16.73
CA ARG A 65 -7.50 -22.72 17.54
C ARG A 65 -6.95 -21.74 18.58
N GLU A 66 -5.92 -22.13 19.32
CA GLU A 66 -5.32 -21.23 20.32
C GLU A 66 -4.52 -20.11 19.67
N THR A 67 -3.87 -20.38 18.53
CA THR A 67 -3.18 -19.34 17.76
C THR A 67 -4.13 -18.23 17.31
N TRP A 68 -5.33 -18.57 16.82
CA TRP A 68 -6.33 -17.56 16.45
C TRP A 68 -6.83 -16.73 17.63
N ARG A 69 -6.98 -17.34 18.81
CA ARG A 69 -7.38 -16.62 20.03
C ARG A 69 -6.29 -15.66 20.50
N LEU A 70 -5.02 -16.09 20.46
CA LEU A 70 -3.87 -15.22 20.75
C LEU A 70 -3.80 -14.05 19.77
N LEU A 71 -4.03 -14.28 18.47
CA LEU A 71 -4.09 -13.22 17.47
C LEU A 71 -5.20 -12.20 17.75
N ALA A 72 -6.39 -12.69 18.12
CA ALA A 72 -7.53 -11.84 18.46
C ALA A 72 -7.21 -10.95 19.67
N LEU A 73 -6.60 -11.53 20.72
CA LEU A 73 -6.18 -10.79 21.91
C LEU A 73 -5.12 -9.73 21.58
N LEU A 74 -4.08 -10.10 20.83
CA LEU A 74 -3.03 -9.19 20.39
C LEU A 74 -3.61 -8.00 19.61
N THR A 75 -4.55 -8.28 18.70
CA THR A 75 -5.22 -7.26 17.90
C THR A 75 -5.99 -6.27 18.78
N VAL A 76 -6.73 -6.75 19.78
CA VAL A 76 -7.46 -5.87 20.72
C VAL A 76 -6.50 -5.02 21.55
N VAL A 77 -5.40 -5.60 22.02
CA VAL A 77 -4.40 -4.90 22.84
C VAL A 77 -3.62 -3.86 22.05
N LEU A 78 -3.36 -4.08 20.75
CA LEU A 78 -2.63 -3.12 19.93
C LEU A 78 -3.55 -2.07 19.29
N ILE A 79 -4.66 -2.51 18.68
CA ILE A 79 -5.58 -1.62 17.97
C ILE A 79 -6.46 -0.85 18.93
N GLY A 80 -6.84 -1.42 20.09
CA GLY A 80 -7.67 -0.75 21.08
C GLY A 80 -7.08 0.59 21.53
N PRO A 81 -5.87 0.61 22.13
CA PRO A 81 -5.21 1.85 22.55
C PRO A 81 -4.90 2.77 21.37
N ALA A 82 -4.47 2.22 20.23
CA ALA A 82 -4.21 3.00 19.02
C ALA A 82 -5.48 3.72 18.53
N ALA A 83 -6.64 3.06 18.57
CA ALA A 83 -7.91 3.66 18.18
C ALA A 83 -8.37 4.78 19.15
N PHE A 84 -8.03 4.68 20.43
CA PHE A 84 -8.25 5.76 21.40
C PHE A 84 -7.29 6.95 21.20
N LEU A 85 -6.07 6.68 20.72
CA LEU A 85 -5.05 7.70 20.46
C LEU A 85 -5.22 8.37 19.09
N MET A 86 -5.78 7.66 18.11
CA MET A 86 -6.01 8.12 16.74
C MET A 86 -7.21 9.06 16.69
N ARG A 87 -7.00 10.31 17.15
CA ARG A 87 -7.99 11.40 17.08
C ARG A 87 -8.18 11.87 15.64
N SER A 88 -9.43 11.92 15.23
CA SER A 88 -9.90 11.87 13.84
C SER A 88 -9.84 13.18 13.04
N SER A 89 -9.37 14.31 13.56
CA SER A 89 -9.36 15.56 12.77
C SER A 89 -8.38 16.64 13.31
N PRO A 90 -7.47 17.18 12.47
CA PRO A 90 -6.64 18.36 12.78
C PRO A 90 -7.46 19.65 12.65
N GLU A 91 -8.52 19.61 11.84
CA GLU A 91 -9.45 20.72 11.56
C GLU A 91 -10.13 21.25 12.86
N ARG A 92 -10.24 20.43 13.92
CA ARG A 92 -10.80 20.84 15.21
C ARG A 92 -9.82 21.58 16.14
N HIS A 93 -8.53 21.64 15.81
CA HIS A 93 -7.50 22.25 16.66
C HIS A 93 -6.71 23.38 15.97
N GLY A 94 -7.15 23.85 14.79
CA GLY A 94 -6.48 24.95 14.08
C GLY A 94 -5.08 24.58 13.57
N LEU A 95 -4.78 23.29 13.44
CA LEU A 95 -3.51 22.80 12.94
C LEU A 95 -3.61 22.51 11.44
N HIS A 96 -2.68 23.10 10.68
CA HIS A 96 -2.61 22.99 9.23
C HIS A 96 -2.01 21.63 8.82
N PRO A 97 -2.33 21.13 7.60
CA PRO A 97 -1.66 19.97 7.03
C PRO A 97 -0.14 20.16 7.09
N ASP A 98 0.59 19.11 7.46
CA ASP A 98 2.07 19.09 7.50
C ASP A 98 2.78 19.98 8.53
N GLY A 99 2.08 20.65 9.46
CA GLY A 99 2.73 21.47 10.49
C GLY A 99 3.52 22.67 9.93
N ALA A 100 3.24 23.06 8.68
CA ALA A 100 3.86 24.21 8.06
C ALA A 100 3.41 25.51 8.76
N ARG A 101 4.39 26.30 9.19
CA ARG A 101 4.21 27.65 9.74
C ARG A 101 3.85 28.69 8.66
N GLU A 102 3.92 28.29 7.40
CA GLU A 102 3.51 29.10 6.26
C GLU A 102 2.49 28.32 5.45
N VAL A 103 1.41 29.02 5.10
CA VAL A 103 0.38 28.60 4.17
C VAL A 103 1.09 28.06 2.94
N ALA A 104 1.04 26.73 2.71
CA ALA A 104 1.24 26.20 1.37
C ALA A 104 0.21 26.92 0.52
N THR A 105 0.70 27.90 -0.24
CA THR A 105 -0.05 28.94 -0.93
C THR A 105 -1.31 28.33 -1.54
N ASP A 106 -2.47 28.94 -1.31
CA ASP A 106 -3.76 28.53 -1.89
C ASP A 106 -3.64 28.15 -3.38
N SER A 107 -2.65 28.71 -4.09
CA SER A 107 -2.27 28.39 -5.46
C SER A 107 -1.88 26.93 -5.73
N ALA A 108 -1.20 26.22 -4.82
CA ALA A 108 -0.80 24.82 -5.03
C ALA A 108 -2.01 23.88 -4.92
N ILE A 109 -2.91 24.16 -3.97
CA ILE A 109 -4.16 23.42 -3.78
C ILE A 109 -5.14 23.75 -4.93
N GLN A 110 -5.24 25.01 -5.34
CA GLN A 110 -6.05 25.42 -6.50
C GLN A 110 -5.54 24.84 -7.81
N ALA A 111 -4.23 24.80 -8.06
CA ALA A 111 -3.68 24.20 -9.27
C ALA A 111 -3.90 22.68 -9.36
N ASP A 112 -3.89 21.98 -8.23
CA ASP A 112 -4.23 20.55 -8.15
C ASP A 112 -5.74 20.32 -8.37
N TYR A 113 -6.57 21.26 -7.91
CA TYR A 113 -8.02 21.24 -8.10
C TYR A 113 -8.44 21.55 -9.55
N GLU A 114 -7.78 22.51 -10.19
CA GLU A 114 -8.00 22.87 -11.61
C GLU A 114 -7.57 21.76 -12.57
N ARG A 115 -6.61 20.93 -12.18
CA ARG A 115 -6.21 19.72 -12.94
C ARG A 115 -7.03 18.47 -12.59
N SER A 116 -7.81 18.52 -11.51
CA SER A 116 -8.58 17.36 -11.03
C SER A 116 -9.83 17.17 -11.89
N MET A 117 -9.80 16.14 -12.74
CA MET A 117 -10.96 15.77 -13.56
C MET A 117 -12.13 15.30 -12.69
N THR A 118 -13.35 15.66 -13.09
CA THR A 118 -14.55 15.16 -12.41
C THR A 118 -14.73 13.65 -12.65
N ARG A 119 -15.37 12.94 -11.70
CA ARG A 119 -15.52 11.46 -11.75
C ARG A 119 -16.11 10.95 -13.07
N GLY A 120 -17.09 11.66 -13.63
CA GLY A 120 -17.73 11.31 -14.90
C GLY A 120 -16.81 11.49 -16.12
N GLU A 121 -15.83 12.39 -16.02
CA GLU A 121 -14.86 12.71 -17.07
C GLU A 121 -13.69 11.72 -17.04
N ALA A 122 -13.26 11.32 -15.84
CA ALA A 122 -12.26 10.27 -15.65
C ALA A 122 -12.74 8.91 -16.22
N LEU A 123 -14.00 8.52 -15.97
CA LEU A 123 -14.58 7.25 -16.46
C LEU A 123 -14.71 7.17 -17.99
N ARG A 124 -14.69 8.32 -18.67
CA ARG A 124 -14.78 8.41 -20.14
C ARG A 124 -13.41 8.40 -20.82
N THR A 125 -12.32 8.43 -20.05
CA THR A 125 -10.97 8.51 -20.60
C THR A 125 -10.37 7.11 -20.77
N PRO A 126 -9.79 6.74 -21.94
CA PRO A 126 -9.18 5.42 -22.15
C PRO A 126 -7.99 5.15 -21.20
N THR A 127 -7.27 6.20 -20.80
CA THR A 127 -6.19 6.15 -19.82
C THR A 127 -6.64 5.56 -18.48
N PHE A 128 -7.89 5.80 -18.07
CA PHE A 128 -8.45 5.24 -16.83
C PHE A 128 -8.49 3.71 -16.89
N TYR A 129 -8.99 3.13 -17.99
CA TYR A 129 -9.08 1.67 -18.13
C TYR A 129 -7.71 1.02 -18.23
N TRP A 130 -6.73 1.65 -18.89
CA TRP A 130 -5.35 1.18 -18.89
C TRP A 130 -4.74 1.18 -17.48
N LEU A 131 -4.95 2.24 -16.71
CA LEU A 131 -4.50 2.32 -15.32
C LEU A 131 -5.16 1.26 -14.44
N VAL A 132 -6.49 1.11 -14.52
CA VAL A 132 -7.24 0.10 -13.77
C VAL A 132 -6.74 -1.30 -14.09
N THR A 133 -6.51 -1.59 -15.38
CA THR A 133 -6.02 -2.91 -15.81
C THR A 133 -4.59 -3.16 -15.32
N ALA A 134 -3.69 -2.18 -15.47
CA ALA A 134 -2.30 -2.30 -15.03
C ALA A 134 -2.20 -2.48 -13.51
N PHE A 135 -2.86 -1.62 -12.72
CA PHE A 135 -2.88 -1.74 -11.27
C PHE A 135 -3.62 -3.01 -10.81
N GLY A 136 -4.70 -3.40 -11.50
CA GLY A 136 -5.42 -4.64 -11.22
C GLY A 136 -4.54 -5.87 -11.38
N LEU A 137 -3.83 -5.98 -12.51
CA LEU A 137 -2.87 -7.07 -12.76
C LEU A 137 -1.75 -7.09 -11.73
N PHE A 138 -1.24 -5.93 -11.36
CA PHE A 138 -0.20 -5.80 -10.32
C PHE A 138 -0.69 -6.29 -8.95
N VAL A 139 -1.90 -5.89 -8.53
CA VAL A 139 -2.49 -6.33 -7.26
C VAL A 139 -2.78 -7.83 -7.27
N ILE A 140 -3.33 -8.37 -8.37
CA ILE A 140 -3.58 -9.81 -8.52
C ILE A 140 -2.27 -10.58 -8.37
N THR A 141 -1.20 -10.12 -9.02
CA THR A 141 0.13 -10.74 -8.95
C THR A 141 0.63 -10.85 -7.51
N ILE A 142 0.57 -9.76 -6.75
CA ILE A 142 0.99 -9.74 -5.33
C ILE A 142 0.16 -10.72 -4.51
N GLN A 143 -1.16 -10.74 -4.70
CA GLN A 143 -2.05 -11.62 -3.92
C GLN A 143 -1.87 -13.10 -4.26
N VAL A 144 -1.70 -13.43 -5.55
CA VAL A 144 -1.43 -14.79 -5.99
C VAL A 144 -0.12 -15.28 -5.40
N MET A 145 0.95 -14.48 -5.44
CA MET A 145 2.22 -14.85 -4.81
C MET A 145 2.07 -15.04 -3.31
N LEU A 146 1.38 -14.14 -2.61
CA LEU A 146 1.20 -14.23 -1.17
C LEU A 146 0.48 -15.52 -0.74
N LEU A 147 -0.52 -15.98 -1.51
CA LEU A 147 -1.29 -17.18 -1.20
C LEU A 147 -0.68 -18.48 -1.73
N GLN A 148 -0.08 -18.44 -2.93
CA GLN A 148 0.37 -19.64 -3.65
C GLN A 148 1.85 -19.95 -3.50
N THR A 149 2.66 -19.08 -2.87
CA THR A 149 4.11 -19.33 -2.69
C THR A 149 4.39 -20.62 -1.93
N ILE A 150 3.70 -20.87 -0.80
CA ILE A 150 3.94 -22.09 -0.01
C ILE A 150 3.52 -23.34 -0.79
N PRO A 151 2.26 -23.44 -1.29
CA PRO A 151 1.83 -24.58 -2.11
C PRO A 151 2.74 -24.84 -3.31
N MET A 152 3.08 -23.80 -4.08
CA MET A 152 3.93 -23.92 -5.28
C MET A 152 5.30 -24.52 -4.96
N LEU A 153 5.94 -24.09 -3.88
CA LEU A 153 7.26 -24.60 -3.49
C LEU A 153 7.17 -26.02 -2.89
N THR A 154 6.12 -26.32 -2.12
CA THR A 154 5.94 -27.67 -1.59
C THR A 154 5.60 -28.68 -2.68
N ASP A 155 4.81 -28.29 -3.69
CA ASP A 155 4.46 -29.14 -4.83
C ASP A 155 5.67 -29.38 -5.73
N ALA A 156 6.60 -28.42 -5.79
CA ALA A 156 7.90 -28.56 -6.45
C ALA A 156 8.92 -29.43 -5.65
N GLY A 157 8.53 -29.96 -4.48
CA GLY A 157 9.37 -30.86 -3.68
C GLY A 157 10.26 -30.16 -2.64
N TYR A 158 10.11 -28.85 -2.41
CA TYR A 158 10.84 -28.16 -1.35
C TYR A 158 10.20 -28.37 0.02
N ALA A 159 11.04 -28.38 1.07
CA ALA A 159 10.56 -28.40 2.44
C ALA A 159 9.75 -27.13 2.77
N ARG A 160 8.70 -27.28 3.59
CA ARG A 160 7.85 -26.18 4.06
C ARG A 160 8.65 -25.08 4.77
N THR A 161 9.72 -25.45 5.48
CA THR A 161 10.65 -24.51 6.14
C THR A 161 11.38 -23.62 5.13
N THR A 162 11.83 -24.19 4.00
CA THR A 162 12.45 -23.43 2.91
C THR A 162 11.45 -22.46 2.28
N ALA A 163 10.20 -22.88 2.07
CA ALA A 163 9.16 -22.01 1.54
C ALA A 163 8.85 -20.83 2.49
N ALA A 164 8.81 -21.08 3.81
CA ALA A 164 8.66 -20.03 4.80
C ALA A 164 9.87 -19.05 4.79
N ALA A 165 11.09 -19.58 4.61
CA ALA A 165 12.29 -18.76 4.48
C ALA A 165 12.24 -17.85 3.24
N MET A 166 11.69 -18.31 2.11
CA MET A 166 11.51 -17.47 0.91
C MET A 166 10.62 -16.26 1.16
N ILE A 167 9.51 -16.46 1.89
CA ILE A 167 8.61 -15.36 2.27
C ILE A 167 9.34 -14.35 3.16
N ALA A 168 10.15 -14.82 4.11
CA ALA A 168 10.97 -13.95 4.95
C ALA A 168 11.97 -13.13 4.10
N VAL A 169 12.61 -13.77 3.11
CA VAL A 169 13.56 -13.13 2.18
C VAL A 169 12.89 -12.08 1.29
N THR A 170 11.62 -12.25 0.90
CA THR A 170 10.86 -11.19 0.19
C THR A 170 10.48 -10.05 1.11
N SER A 171 10.21 -10.34 2.38
CA SER A 171 9.64 -9.37 3.30
C SER A 171 10.67 -8.33 3.80
N VAL A 172 11.95 -8.70 3.93
CA VAL A 172 13.02 -7.78 4.35
C VAL A 172 13.29 -6.67 3.31
N PRO A 173 13.51 -6.97 2.01
CA PRO A 173 13.63 -5.96 0.97
C PRO A 173 12.35 -5.14 0.83
N ALA A 174 11.17 -5.77 0.94
CA ALA A 174 9.89 -5.06 0.89
C ALA A 174 9.72 -4.03 2.00
N LEU A 175 10.30 -4.26 3.18
CA LEU A 175 10.30 -3.29 4.26
C LEU A 175 11.26 -2.13 3.97
N LEU A 176 12.43 -2.42 3.38
CA LEU A 176 13.48 -1.43 3.11
C LEU A 176 13.23 -0.61 1.83
N SER A 177 12.57 -1.19 0.83
CA SER A 177 12.27 -0.55 -0.45
C SER A 177 11.13 0.48 -0.32
N LYS A 178 10.17 0.26 0.58
CA LYS A 178 9.00 1.14 0.79
C LYS A 178 9.35 2.60 1.05
N PRO A 179 10.25 2.95 2.01
CA PRO A 179 10.69 4.34 2.20
C PRO A 179 11.35 4.95 0.96
N VAL A 180 12.16 4.15 0.26
CA VAL A 180 12.89 4.58 -0.94
C VAL A 180 11.90 4.92 -2.05
N TRP A 181 10.93 4.03 -2.32
CA TRP A 181 9.86 4.28 -3.28
C TRP A 181 8.97 5.46 -2.87
N GLY A 182 8.66 5.61 -1.58
CA GLY A 182 7.88 6.74 -1.06
C GLY A 182 8.56 8.09 -1.32
N TRP A 183 9.87 8.18 -1.07
CA TRP A 183 10.66 9.38 -1.40
C TRP A 183 10.77 9.60 -2.91
N LEU A 184 10.98 8.53 -3.68
CA LEU A 184 11.15 8.61 -5.12
C LEU A 184 9.86 9.05 -5.84
N ILE A 185 8.68 8.63 -5.36
CA ILE A 185 7.37 9.06 -5.85
C ILE A 185 7.10 10.54 -5.55
N ASP A 186 7.62 11.06 -4.44
CA ASP A 186 7.47 12.46 -4.06
C ASP A 186 8.36 13.39 -4.92
N GLU A 187 9.53 12.92 -5.39
CA GLU A 187 10.45 13.71 -6.23
C GLU A 187 10.31 13.50 -7.75
N LEU A 188 9.86 12.32 -8.19
CA LEU A 188 9.73 11.96 -9.62
C LEU A 188 8.27 11.77 -10.05
N LYS A 189 8.06 11.76 -11.37
CA LYS A 189 6.72 11.49 -11.94
C LYS A 189 6.27 10.05 -11.57
N PRO A 190 5.03 9.86 -11.09
CA PRO A 190 4.54 8.54 -10.65
C PRO A 190 4.47 7.48 -11.76
N ALA A 191 4.21 7.90 -13.00
CA ALA A 191 4.00 6.99 -14.13
C ALA A 191 5.23 6.10 -14.47
N PRO A 192 6.43 6.65 -14.73
CA PRO A 192 7.62 5.82 -15.03
C PRO A 192 8.03 4.95 -13.84
N LEU A 193 7.79 5.40 -12.60
CA LEU A 193 8.09 4.62 -11.39
C LEU A 193 7.22 3.37 -11.28
N ALA A 194 5.92 3.50 -11.53
CA ALA A 194 5.00 2.36 -11.55
C ALA A 194 5.36 1.36 -12.66
N SER A 195 5.83 1.83 -13.83
CA SER A 195 6.32 0.95 -14.89
C SER A 195 7.61 0.22 -14.50
N LEU A 196 8.53 0.89 -13.80
CA LEU A 196 9.77 0.30 -13.33
C LEU A 196 9.51 -0.79 -12.27
N SER A 197 8.64 -0.53 -11.29
CA SER A 197 8.25 -1.51 -10.28
C SER A 197 7.53 -2.72 -10.89
N SER A 198 6.66 -2.48 -11.87
CA SER A 198 5.97 -3.55 -12.62
C SER A 198 6.95 -4.40 -13.44
N ALA A 199 7.98 -3.78 -14.04
CA ALA A 199 9.02 -4.51 -14.77
C ALA A 199 9.90 -5.35 -13.83
N LEU A 200 10.25 -4.81 -12.66
CA LEU A 200 10.99 -5.52 -11.61
C LEU A 200 10.22 -6.74 -11.09
N THR A 201 8.93 -6.57 -10.79
CA THR A 201 8.07 -7.67 -10.35
C THR A 201 7.90 -8.73 -11.45
N ALA A 202 7.72 -8.34 -12.71
CA ALA A 202 7.67 -9.29 -13.83
C ALA A 202 8.98 -10.10 -13.99
N LEU A 203 10.14 -9.43 -13.89
CA LEU A 203 11.44 -10.09 -13.91
C LEU A 203 11.61 -11.05 -12.73
N SER A 204 11.19 -10.65 -11.53
CA SER A 204 11.27 -11.49 -10.33
C SER A 204 10.48 -12.78 -10.48
N LEU A 205 9.25 -12.71 -11.01
CA LEU A 205 8.42 -13.89 -11.27
C LEU A 205 9.07 -14.84 -12.27
N PHE A 206 9.64 -14.29 -13.35
CA PHE A 206 10.34 -15.09 -14.34
C PHE A 206 11.50 -15.87 -13.71
N ILE A 207 12.28 -15.23 -12.85
CA ILE A 207 13.39 -15.86 -12.12
C ILE A 207 12.86 -16.93 -11.14
N ILE A 208 11.76 -16.68 -10.43
CA ILE A 208 11.17 -17.64 -9.49
C ILE A 208 10.69 -18.89 -10.23
N VAL A 209 9.94 -18.73 -11.33
CA VAL A 209 9.42 -19.86 -12.12
C VAL A 209 10.56 -20.67 -12.72
N TRP A 210 11.54 -19.99 -13.31
CA TRP A 210 12.73 -20.65 -13.87
C TRP A 210 13.54 -21.36 -12.78
N GLY A 211 13.78 -20.72 -11.64
CA GLY A 211 14.51 -21.29 -10.51
C GLY A 211 13.80 -22.48 -9.86
N THR A 212 12.47 -22.47 -9.84
CA THR A 212 11.64 -23.58 -9.36
C THR A 212 11.80 -24.79 -10.29
N GLY A 213 11.70 -24.59 -11.62
CA GLY A 213 11.84 -25.66 -12.61
C GLY A 213 13.27 -26.22 -12.72
N ALA A 214 14.30 -25.38 -12.53
CA ALA A 214 15.70 -25.80 -12.59
C ALA A 214 16.27 -26.33 -11.26
N HIS A 215 15.45 -26.38 -10.19
CA HIS A 215 15.89 -26.67 -8.82
C HIS A 215 17.09 -25.82 -8.33
N HIS A 216 17.20 -24.59 -8.84
CA HIS A 216 18.35 -23.71 -8.59
C HIS A 216 18.08 -22.79 -7.40
N LEU A 217 18.42 -23.27 -6.20
CA LEU A 217 18.19 -22.57 -4.93
C LEU A 217 18.65 -21.09 -4.89
N PRO A 218 19.88 -20.73 -5.34
CA PRO A 218 20.31 -19.33 -5.30
C PRO A 218 19.48 -18.41 -6.20
N GLY A 219 19.03 -18.94 -7.35
CA GLY A 219 18.16 -18.20 -8.27
C GLY A 219 16.79 -17.96 -7.67
N LEU A 220 16.26 -18.94 -6.94
CA LEU A 220 15.01 -18.81 -6.20
C LEU A 220 15.10 -17.68 -5.15
N TYR A 221 16.15 -17.69 -4.32
CA TYR A 221 16.40 -16.62 -3.33
C TYR A 221 16.53 -15.25 -3.98
N ALA A 222 17.26 -15.14 -5.10
CA ALA A 222 17.40 -13.89 -5.83
C ALA A 222 16.07 -13.38 -6.40
N GLY A 223 15.24 -14.28 -6.93
CA GLY A 223 13.90 -13.96 -7.41
C GLY A 223 12.99 -13.44 -6.31
N PHE A 224 12.94 -14.13 -5.16
CA PHE A 224 12.16 -13.67 -4.01
C PHE A 224 12.68 -12.37 -3.40
N PHE A 225 13.99 -12.13 -3.43
CA PHE A 225 14.59 -10.87 -3.00
C PHE A 225 14.21 -9.70 -3.93
N LEU A 226 14.30 -9.91 -5.26
CA LEU A 226 13.88 -8.93 -6.27
C LEU A 226 12.39 -8.62 -6.20
N LEU A 227 11.56 -9.64 -5.93
CA LEU A 227 10.12 -9.48 -5.72
C LEU A 227 9.81 -8.53 -4.55
N GLY A 228 10.66 -8.47 -3.52
CA GLY A 228 10.50 -7.53 -2.42
C GLY A 228 10.92 -6.09 -2.77
N ILE A 229 11.72 -5.89 -3.82
CA ILE A 229 12.17 -4.55 -4.22
C ILE A 229 11.15 -3.88 -5.13
N GLY A 230 10.51 -4.63 -6.03
CA GLY A 230 9.48 -4.14 -6.95
C GLY A 230 8.12 -3.94 -6.29
#